data_AF-A0A315Z7E5-F1
#
_entry.id   AF-A0A315Z7E5-F1
#
_cell.length_a   1.000
_cell.length_b   1.000
_cell.length_c   1.000
_cell.angle_alpha   90.00
_cell.angle_beta   90.00
_cell.angle_gamma   90.00
#
_symmetry.space_group_name_H-M   'P 1'
#
loop_
_entity.id
_entity.type
_entity.pdbx_description
1 polymer ?
#
loop_
_entity_poly.entity_id
_entity_poly.type
_entity_poly.pdbx_seq_one_letter_code
_entity_poly.pdbx_strand_id
1 'polypeptide(L)'
;MKKEELFQQIIKEHKDKLFRLVYAYLYDKSAAEDLMQEVWINVWESLSKYKGDAQLSTWLYRITVNTTISFNRSSTRKKDLNETYKKEAFTDDYDFEKDEQINMLMKAIHQLKEDERLVIGLVLEDLSYKEISEVLGISVNNIGVKINRIKNKLSKILNHERA
;
A
#
# COMPACT_ATOMS: atom_id res chain seq x y z
N MET A 1 1.75 25.36 -11.06
CA MET A 1 1.81 24.75 -9.73
C MET A 1 3.25 24.40 -9.44
N LYS A 2 3.81 24.86 -8.32
CA LYS A 2 5.18 24.51 -7.91
C LYS A 2 5.25 23.04 -7.51
N LYS A 3 6.42 22.41 -7.60
CA LYS A 3 6.60 20.98 -7.27
C LYS A 3 6.14 20.67 -5.84
N GLU A 4 6.42 21.57 -4.92
CA GLU A 4 6.06 21.54 -3.52
C GLU A 4 4.53 21.52 -3.34
N GLU A 5 3.81 22.40 -4.03
CA GLU A 5 2.34 22.51 -3.96
C GLU A 5 1.67 21.22 -4.45
N LEU A 6 2.14 20.69 -5.58
CA LEU A 6 1.63 19.42 -6.12
C LEU A 6 1.88 18.26 -5.16
N PHE A 7 3.08 18.21 -4.56
CA PHE A 7 3.41 17.15 -3.61
C PHE A 7 2.54 17.21 -2.36
N GLN A 8 2.27 18.41 -1.82
CA GLN A 8 1.36 18.60 -0.69
C GLN A 8 -0.06 18.18 -1.03
N GLN A 9 -0.54 18.49 -2.25
CA GLN A 9 -1.83 18.01 -2.73
C GLN A 9 -1.88 16.48 -2.82
N ILE A 10 -0.83 15.86 -3.37
CA ILE A 10 -0.71 14.39 -3.46
C ILE A 10 -0.79 13.76 -2.07
N ILE A 11 -0.02 14.26 -1.10
CA ILE A 11 -0.06 13.75 0.28
C ILE A 11 -1.48 13.86 0.83
N LYS A 12 -2.09 15.04 0.74
CA LYS A 12 -3.43 15.29 1.27
C LYS A 12 -4.48 14.34 0.67
N GLU A 13 -4.40 14.03 -0.63
CA GLU A 13 -5.40 13.24 -1.33
C GLU A 13 -5.16 11.72 -1.25
N HIS A 14 -3.90 11.29 -1.12
CA HIS A 14 -3.53 9.89 -1.28
C HIS A 14 -2.92 9.23 -0.05
N LYS A 15 -2.56 9.98 0.99
CA LYS A 15 -1.87 9.43 2.17
C LYS A 15 -2.56 8.22 2.76
N ASP A 16 -3.85 8.32 3.05
CA ASP A 16 -4.57 7.25 3.74
C ASP A 16 -4.73 6.01 2.85
N LYS A 17 -4.93 6.23 1.54
CA LYS A 17 -5.06 5.16 0.54
C LYS A 17 -3.76 4.36 0.41
N LEU A 18 -2.63 5.07 0.31
CA LEU A 18 -1.32 4.43 0.20
C LEU A 18 -0.92 3.77 1.52
N PHE A 19 -1.23 4.38 2.67
CA PHE A 19 -0.99 3.79 3.97
C PHE A 19 -1.78 2.50 4.16
N ARG A 20 -3.07 2.46 3.81
CA ARG A 20 -3.89 1.24 3.85
C ARG A 20 -3.31 0.12 3.00
N LEU A 21 -2.86 0.42 1.79
CA LEU A 21 -2.22 -0.58 0.91
C LEU A 21 -0.95 -1.16 1.56
N VAL A 22 -0.08 -0.28 2.08
CA VAL A 22 1.16 -0.68 2.74
C VAL A 22 0.88 -1.48 4.02
N TYR A 23 -0.13 -1.06 4.79
CA TYR A 23 -0.54 -1.73 6.01
C TYR A 23 -1.16 -3.10 5.72
N ALA A 24 -2.00 -3.24 4.70
CA ALA A 24 -2.52 -4.53 4.26
C ALA A 24 -1.39 -5.50 3.84
N TYR A 25 -0.28 -4.95 3.33
CA TYR A 25 0.90 -5.75 3.00
C TYR A 25 1.69 -6.17 4.23
N LEU A 26 2.00 -5.25 5.16
CA LEU A 26 2.92 -5.49 6.29
C LEU A 26 2.26 -5.95 7.59
N TYR A 27 0.99 -5.57 7.83
CA TYR A 27 0.24 -5.82 9.08
C TYR A 27 1.00 -5.46 10.37
N ASP A 28 1.95 -4.52 10.26
CA ASP A 28 2.73 -3.94 11.35
C ASP A 28 2.69 -2.43 11.12
N LYS A 29 2.05 -1.70 12.03
CA LYS A 29 1.83 -0.26 11.90
C LYS A 29 3.16 0.50 11.84
N SER A 30 4.13 0.15 12.69
CA SER A 30 5.44 0.81 12.71
C SER A 30 6.20 0.55 11.42
N ALA A 31 6.18 -0.69 10.90
CA ALA A 31 6.83 -1.00 9.64
C ALA A 31 6.15 -0.31 8.46
N ALA A 32 4.82 -0.16 8.50
CA ALA A 32 4.06 0.57 7.50
C ALA A 32 4.39 2.07 7.49
N GLU A 33 4.52 2.70 8.67
CA GLU A 33 4.96 4.08 8.81
C GLU A 33 6.38 4.29 8.25
N ASP A 34 7.31 3.38 8.53
CA ASP A 34 8.68 3.43 8.00
C ASP A 34 8.69 3.29 6.46
N LEU A 35 7.97 2.32 5.91
CA LEU A 35 7.85 2.13 4.46
C LEU A 35 7.17 3.33 3.79
N MET A 36 6.14 3.93 4.41
CA MET A 36 5.49 5.11 3.84
C MET A 36 6.43 6.30 3.70
N GLN A 37 7.42 6.46 4.59
CA GLN A 37 8.45 7.48 4.42
C GLN A 37 9.29 7.23 3.16
N GLU A 38 9.73 5.99 2.94
CA GLU A 38 10.45 5.62 1.71
C GLU A 38 9.60 5.84 0.45
N VAL A 39 8.30 5.53 0.52
CA VAL A 39 7.35 5.80 -0.58
C VAL A 39 7.32 7.30 -0.89
N TRP A 40 7.19 8.17 0.12
CA TRP A 40 7.12 9.61 -0.10
C TRP A 40 8.41 10.19 -0.66
N ILE A 41 9.58 9.71 -0.22
CA ILE A 41 10.88 10.07 -0.79
C ILE A 41 10.92 9.70 -2.27
N ASN A 42 10.55 8.46 -2.61
CA ASN A 42 10.54 7.99 -4.00
C ASN A 42 9.54 8.77 -4.88
N VAL A 43 8.37 9.13 -4.33
CA VAL A 43 7.39 10.00 -5.00
C VAL A 43 7.99 11.38 -5.26
N TRP A 44 8.60 12.01 -4.25
CA TRP A 44 9.20 13.34 -4.38
C TRP A 44 10.31 13.38 -5.44
N GLU A 45 11.20 12.39 -5.44
CA GLU A 45 12.29 12.28 -6.41
C GLU A 45 11.79 12.04 -7.83
N SER A 46 10.71 11.26 -7.96
CA SER A 46 10.13 10.89 -9.25
C SER A 46 9.15 11.92 -9.80
N LEU A 47 8.65 12.83 -8.97
CA LEU A 47 7.58 13.77 -9.35
C LEU A 47 7.96 14.67 -10.53
N SER A 48 9.22 15.09 -10.63
CA SER A 48 9.69 15.90 -11.76
C SER A 48 9.76 15.14 -13.09
N LYS A 49 9.73 13.80 -13.03
CA LYS A 49 9.75 12.90 -14.20
C LYS A 49 8.35 12.44 -14.60
N TYR A 50 7.31 12.79 -13.83
CA TYR A 50 5.95 12.42 -14.15
C TYR A 50 5.45 13.22 -15.36
N LYS A 51 5.20 12.52 -16.47
CA LYS A 51 4.80 13.11 -17.77
C LYS A 51 3.31 13.08 -18.04
N GLY A 52 2.50 12.49 -17.15
CA GLY A 52 1.06 12.34 -17.35
C GLY A 52 0.65 11.21 -18.30
N ASP A 53 1.56 10.27 -18.60
CA ASP A 53 1.27 9.11 -19.47
C ASP A 53 0.27 8.10 -18.85
N ALA A 54 0.06 8.20 -17.53
CA ALA A 54 -0.93 7.44 -16.78
C ALA A 54 -1.68 8.40 -15.85
N GLN A 55 -2.80 7.97 -15.25
CA GLN A 55 -3.44 8.73 -14.17
C GLN A 55 -2.47 8.88 -12.99
N LEU A 56 -2.55 10.01 -12.28
CA LEU A 56 -1.65 10.31 -11.17
C LEU A 56 -1.76 9.25 -10.08
N SER A 57 -2.98 8.79 -9.78
CA SER A 57 -3.25 7.69 -8.86
C SER A 57 -2.52 6.41 -9.27
N THR A 58 -2.67 5.96 -10.51
CA THR A 58 -2.00 4.77 -11.04
C THR A 58 -0.47 4.87 -10.94
N TRP A 59 0.09 6.05 -11.23
CA TRP A 59 1.52 6.31 -11.09
C TRP A 59 1.98 6.25 -9.63
N LEU A 60 1.20 6.83 -8.70
CA LEU A 60 1.48 6.73 -7.26
C LEU A 60 1.46 5.28 -6.79
N TYR A 61 0.42 4.52 -7.13
CA TYR A 61 0.33 3.10 -6.77
C TYR A 61 1.49 2.28 -7.33
N ARG A 62 1.97 2.57 -8.56
CA ARG A 62 3.19 1.93 -9.09
C ARG A 62 4.41 2.19 -8.21
N ILE A 63 4.64 3.44 -7.81
CA ILE A 63 5.76 3.79 -6.92
C ILE A 63 5.61 3.08 -5.58
N THR A 64 4.41 3.11 -4.99
CA THR A 64 4.13 2.47 -3.70
C THR A 64 4.36 0.97 -3.75
N VAL A 65 3.83 0.28 -4.76
CA VAL A 65 4.01 -1.18 -4.93
C VAL A 65 5.47 -1.53 -5.15
N ASN A 66 6.19 -0.81 -6.01
CA ASN A 66 7.60 -1.09 -6.27
C ASN A 66 8.47 -0.89 -5.02
N THR A 67 8.19 0.17 -4.25
CA THR A 67 8.85 0.44 -2.98
C THR A 67 8.53 -0.67 -1.97
N THR A 68 7.26 -1.09 -1.90
CA THR A 68 6.80 -2.16 -1.00
C THR A 68 7.46 -3.51 -1.28
N ILE A 69 7.55 -3.90 -2.56
CA ILE A 69 8.21 -5.14 -2.98
C ILE A 69 9.71 -5.11 -2.64
N SER A 70 10.33 -3.93 -2.75
CA SER A 70 11.76 -3.75 -2.50
C SER A 70 12.09 -3.48 -1.02
N PHE A 71 11.07 -3.37 -0.16
CA PHE A 71 11.24 -2.96 1.22
C PHE A 71 11.94 -4.06 2.03
N ASN A 72 13.16 -3.75 2.49
CA ASN A 72 13.90 -4.61 3.40
C ASN A 72 14.03 -3.94 4.76
N ARG A 73 13.22 -4.43 5.71
CA ARG A 73 13.16 -3.96 7.10
C ARG A 73 14.53 -3.85 7.80
N SER A 74 15.50 -4.70 7.45
CA SER A 74 16.84 -4.70 8.04
C SER A 74 17.75 -3.57 7.54
N SER A 75 17.47 -3.04 6.34
CA SER A 75 18.23 -1.95 5.74
C SER A 75 17.72 -0.59 6.21
N THR A 76 16.41 -0.44 6.40
CA THR A 76 15.76 0.82 6.82
C THR A 76 16.18 1.22 8.24
N ARG A 77 16.24 0.25 9.18
CA ARG A 77 16.71 0.50 10.56
C ARG A 77 18.14 1.03 10.67
N LYS A 78 19.00 0.81 9.68
CA LYS A 78 20.39 1.32 9.69
C LYS A 78 20.48 2.79 9.29
N LYS A 79 19.50 3.34 8.58
CA LYS A 79 19.46 4.77 8.20
C LYS A 79 19.02 5.68 9.35
N ASP A 80 18.30 5.14 10.33
CA ASP A 80 17.64 5.89 11.41
C ASP A 80 18.57 6.29 12.58
N LEU A 81 19.89 6.06 12.47
CA LEU A 81 20.84 6.29 13.57
C LEU A 81 21.35 7.74 13.70
N ASN A 82 20.94 8.68 12.84
CA ASN A 82 21.61 9.99 12.78
C ASN A 82 20.78 11.26 12.88
N GLU A 83 19.45 11.28 12.99
CA GLU A 83 18.75 12.57 13.06
C GLU A 83 17.58 12.61 14.05
N THR A 84 17.69 13.56 14.98
CA THR A 84 16.65 14.09 15.87
C THR A 84 15.56 14.80 15.04
N TYR A 85 14.84 14.08 14.19
CA TYR A 85 13.55 14.55 13.71
C TYR A 85 12.50 14.08 14.69
N LYS A 86 11.72 15.02 15.21
CA LYS A 86 10.44 14.66 15.83
C LYS A 86 9.68 13.87 14.77
N LYS A 87 9.51 12.56 14.99
CA LYS A 87 8.43 11.80 14.38
C LYS A 87 7.17 12.56 14.80
N GLU A 88 6.70 13.50 13.98
CA GLU A 88 5.27 13.70 13.86
C GLU A 88 4.80 12.33 13.42
N ALA A 89 4.41 11.54 14.43
CA ALA A 89 3.80 10.26 14.17
C ALA A 89 2.68 10.55 13.17
N PHE A 90 2.52 9.69 12.18
CA PHE A 90 1.35 9.71 11.32
C PHE A 90 0.14 9.28 12.17
N THR A 91 -0.19 10.06 13.20
CA THR A 91 -1.35 9.92 14.07
C THR A 91 -2.48 10.64 13.36
N ASP A 92 -2.96 10.02 12.28
CA ASP A 92 -4.38 10.07 12.00
C ASP A 92 -5.00 8.79 12.58
N ASP A 93 -6.23 8.94 13.04
CA ASP A 93 -7.06 8.11 13.91
C ASP A 93 -7.44 6.75 13.31
N TYR A 94 -6.47 6.02 12.72
CA TYR A 94 -6.69 4.69 12.17
C TYR A 94 -6.67 3.67 13.30
N ASP A 95 -7.76 3.67 14.07
CA ASP A 95 -8.06 2.66 15.04
C ASP A 95 -8.67 1.44 14.34
N PHE A 96 -7.87 0.81 13.47
CA PHE A 96 -8.21 -0.52 12.93
C PHE A 96 -8.48 -1.51 14.06
N GLU A 97 -7.89 -1.28 15.24
CA GLU A 97 -8.01 -2.13 16.43
C GLU A 97 -9.42 -2.15 17.01
N LYS A 98 -10.23 -1.10 16.83
CA LYS A 98 -11.61 -1.04 17.33
C LYS A 98 -12.65 -1.80 16.50
N ASP A 99 -12.38 -2.08 15.22
CA ASP A 99 -13.31 -2.84 14.38
C ASP A 99 -12.83 -4.29 14.25
N GLU A 100 -13.50 -5.18 14.99
CA GLU A 100 -13.21 -6.60 15.00
C GLU A 100 -13.27 -7.25 13.60
N GLN A 101 -14.21 -6.82 12.76
CA GLN A 101 -14.35 -7.36 11.40
C GLN A 101 -13.20 -6.93 10.51
N ILE A 102 -12.75 -5.67 10.63
CA ILE A 102 -11.60 -5.19 9.89
C ILE A 102 -10.33 -5.90 10.35
N ASN A 103 -10.16 -6.12 11.65
CA ASN A 103 -9.03 -6.88 12.17
C ASN A 103 -9.01 -8.33 11.67
N MET A 104 -10.15 -9.02 11.68
CA MET A 104 -10.26 -10.37 11.11
C MET A 104 -9.89 -10.38 9.63
N LEU A 105 -10.40 -9.42 8.85
CA LEU A 105 -10.05 -9.31 7.43
C LEU A 105 -8.55 -9.07 7.23
N MET A 106 -7.94 -8.16 7.98
CA MET A 106 -6.51 -7.88 7.87
C MET A 106 -5.66 -9.09 8.27
N LYS A 107 -6.03 -9.83 9.32
CA LYS A 107 -5.38 -11.10 9.68
C LYS A 107 -5.48 -12.13 8.56
N ALA A 108 -6.66 -12.28 7.96
CA ALA A 108 -6.88 -13.20 6.86
C ALA A 108 -6.08 -12.81 5.60
N ILE A 109 -6.01 -11.51 5.29
CA ILE A 109 -5.14 -10.99 4.21
C ILE A 109 -3.69 -11.32 4.50
N HIS A 110 -3.24 -11.21 5.76
CA HIS A 110 -1.85 -11.46 6.12
C HIS A 110 -1.42 -12.93 6.00
N GLN A 111 -2.38 -13.86 5.97
CA GLN A 111 -2.13 -15.28 5.68
C GLN A 111 -1.92 -15.55 4.17
N LEU A 112 -2.17 -14.57 3.31
CA LEU A 112 -1.92 -14.68 1.87
C LEU A 112 -0.44 -14.51 1.53
N LYS A 113 -0.06 -14.99 0.34
CA LYS A 113 1.26 -14.72 -0.24
C LYS A 113 1.43 -13.22 -0.50
N GLU A 114 2.68 -12.73 -0.48
CA GLU A 114 3.00 -11.30 -0.68
C GLU A 114 2.37 -10.70 -1.94
N ASP A 115 2.47 -11.41 -3.05
CA ASP A 115 1.89 -11.01 -4.34
C ASP A 115 0.35 -11.02 -4.32
N GLU A 116 -0.27 -11.83 -3.47
CA GLU A 116 -1.71 -11.88 -3.26
C GLU A 116 -2.19 -10.74 -2.35
N ARG A 117 -1.40 -10.39 -1.31
CA ARG A 117 -1.64 -9.24 -0.44
C ARG A 117 -1.67 -7.93 -1.21
N LEU A 118 -0.71 -7.71 -2.12
CA LEU A 118 -0.68 -6.52 -2.96
C LEU A 118 -1.91 -6.43 -3.86
N VAL A 119 -2.28 -7.53 -4.52
CA VAL A 119 -3.44 -7.56 -5.41
C VAL A 119 -4.72 -7.23 -4.65
N ILE A 120 -4.95 -7.85 -3.49
CA ILE A 120 -6.17 -7.58 -2.73
C ILE A 120 -6.16 -6.19 -2.11
N GLY A 121 -5.00 -5.69 -1.66
CA GLY A 121 -4.86 -4.31 -1.17
C GLY A 121 -5.26 -3.28 -2.23
N LEU A 122 -4.85 -3.47 -3.48
CA LEU A 122 -5.26 -2.58 -4.58
C LEU A 122 -6.76 -2.69 -4.88
N VAL A 123 -7.36 -3.88 -4.76
CA VAL A 123 -8.82 -4.06 -4.91
C VAL A 123 -9.58 -3.32 -3.80
N LEU A 124 -9.07 -3.31 -2.56
CA LEU A 124 -9.69 -2.61 -1.43
C LEU A 124 -9.62 -1.09 -1.56
N GLU A 125 -8.67 -0.57 -2.35
CA GLU A 125 -8.61 0.84 -2.73
C GLU A 125 -9.47 1.18 -3.97
N ASP A 126 -10.38 0.29 -4.35
CA ASP A 126 -11.33 0.43 -5.47
C ASP A 126 -10.70 0.59 -6.87
N LEU A 127 -9.47 0.11 -7.06
CA LEU A 127 -8.87 0.11 -8.41
C LEU A 127 -9.56 -0.91 -9.32
N SER A 128 -9.81 -0.48 -10.55
CA SER A 128 -10.29 -1.37 -11.62
C SER A 128 -9.25 -2.42 -11.98
N TYR A 129 -9.68 -3.54 -12.57
CA TYR A 129 -8.75 -4.61 -12.98
C TYR A 129 -7.72 -4.12 -14.00
N LYS A 130 -8.10 -3.12 -14.82
CA LYS A 130 -7.21 -2.45 -15.76
C LYS A 130 -6.14 -1.65 -15.02
N GLU A 131 -6.51 -0.82 -14.04
CA GLU A 131 -5.53 -0.07 -13.25
C GLU A 131 -4.61 -0.99 -12.47
N ILE A 132 -5.12 -2.06 -11.86
CA ILE A 132 -4.29 -3.05 -11.16
C ILE A 132 -3.33 -3.74 -12.15
N SER A 133 -3.79 -4.06 -13.36
CA SER A 133 -2.93 -4.63 -14.41
C SER A 133 -1.80 -3.68 -14.80
N GLU A 134 -2.09 -2.38 -14.88
CA GLU A 134 -1.11 -1.34 -15.17
C GLU A 134 -0.15 -1.17 -14.00
N VAL A 135 -0.62 -1.21 -12.75
CA VAL A 135 0.22 -1.08 -11.55
C VAL A 135 1.19 -2.26 -11.42
N LEU A 136 0.70 -3.49 -11.63
CA LEU A 136 1.47 -4.71 -11.40
C LEU A 136 2.22 -5.24 -12.64
N GLY A 137 1.94 -4.70 -13.83
CA GLY A 137 2.61 -5.12 -15.07
C GLY A 137 2.24 -6.52 -15.56
N ILE A 138 1.05 -7.02 -15.20
CA ILE A 138 0.52 -8.32 -15.65
C ILE A 138 -0.82 -8.15 -16.37
N SER A 139 -1.21 -9.09 -17.22
CA SER A 139 -2.42 -8.93 -18.05
C SER A 139 -3.71 -8.84 -17.21
N VAL A 140 -4.70 -8.08 -17.71
CA VAL A 140 -6.03 -7.94 -17.08
C VAL A 140 -6.70 -9.30 -16.84
N ASN A 141 -6.57 -10.23 -17.80
CA ASN A 141 -7.12 -11.59 -17.63
C ASN A 141 -6.46 -12.34 -16.47
N ASN A 142 -5.14 -12.20 -16.30
CA ASN A 142 -4.44 -12.80 -15.16
C ASN A 142 -4.89 -12.17 -13.84
N ILE A 143 -5.05 -10.84 -13.80
CA ILE A 143 -5.61 -10.13 -12.63
C ILE A 143 -6.99 -10.68 -12.25
N GLY A 144 -7.91 -10.82 -13.21
CA GLY A 144 -9.26 -11.35 -12.92
C GLY A 144 -9.23 -12.75 -12.33
N VAL A 145 -8.42 -13.66 -12.91
CA VAL A 145 -8.25 -15.03 -12.38
C VAL A 145 -7.62 -15.01 -10.98
N LYS A 146 -6.61 -14.16 -10.76
CA LYS A 146 -5.90 -14.06 -9.48
C LYS A 146 -6.80 -13.52 -8.39
N ILE A 147 -7.56 -12.45 -8.66
CA ILE A 147 -8.54 -11.88 -7.71
C ILE A 147 -9.58 -12.92 -7.30
N ASN A 148 -10.16 -13.66 -8.25
CA ASN A 148 -11.14 -14.71 -7.93
C ASN A 148 -10.55 -15.80 -7.03
N ARG A 149 -9.32 -16.23 -7.30
CA ARG A 149 -8.61 -17.20 -6.45
C ARG A 149 -8.35 -16.66 -5.05
N ILE A 150 -7.93 -15.39 -4.94
CA ILE A 150 -7.67 -14.74 -3.65
C ILE A 150 -8.96 -14.62 -2.83
N LYS A 151 -10.06 -14.16 -3.45
CA LYS A 151 -11.37 -14.08 -2.77
C LYS A 151 -11.84 -15.43 -2.24
N ASN A 152 -11.67 -16.50 -3.02
CA ASN A 152 -11.99 -17.85 -2.57
C ASN A 152 -11.12 -18.32 -1.40
N LYS A 153 -9.83 -17.97 -1.38
CA LYS A 153 -8.93 -18.26 -0.24
C LYS A 153 -9.34 -17.49 1.01
N LEU A 154 -9.59 -16.19 0.89
CA LEU A 154 -10.02 -15.36 2.01
C LEU A 154 -11.34 -15.85 2.60
N SER A 155 -12.31 -16.22 1.75
CA SER A 155 -13.57 -16.80 2.23
C SER A 155 -13.35 -18.09 3.03
N LYS A 156 -12.43 -18.96 2.61
CA LYS A 156 -12.09 -20.18 3.38
C LYS A 156 -11.43 -19.86 4.72
N ILE A 157 -10.49 -18.92 4.74
CA ILE A 157 -9.79 -18.50 5.96
C ILE A 157 -10.80 -17.91 6.96
N LEU A 158 -11.62 -16.96 6.51
CA LEU A 158 -12.61 -16.29 7.37
C LEU A 158 -13.71 -17.24 7.87
N ASN A 159 -14.09 -18.25 7.08
CA ASN A 159 -15.07 -19.25 7.52
C ASN A 159 -14.49 -20.25 8.53
N HIS A 160 -13.19 -20.54 8.47
CA HIS A 160 -12.52 -21.37 9.49
C HIS A 160 -12.30 -20.62 10.80
N GLU A 161 -12.06 -19.31 10.78
CA GLU A 161 -11.91 -18.50 12.01
C GLU A 161 -13.25 -18.25 12.74
N ARG A 162 -14.39 -18.51 12.08
CA ARG A 162 -15.74 -18.38 12.66
C ARG A 162 -16.29 -19.67 13.28
N ALA A 163 -15.60 -20.81 13.08
CA ALA A 163 -16.01 -22.14 13.53
C ALA A 163 -15.28 -22.53 14.82
#